data_AF-A0A734MQ59-F1
#
_entry.id   AF-A0A734MQ59-F1
#
_cell.length_a   1.000
_cell.length_b   1.000
_cell.length_c   1.000
_cell.angle_alpha   90.00
_cell.angle_beta   90.00
_cell.angle_gamma   90.00
#
_symmetry.space_group_name_H-M   'P 1'
#
loop_
_entity.id
_entity.type
_entity.pdbx_description
1 polymer ?
#
loop_
_entity_poly.entity_id
_entity_poly.type
_entity_poly.pdbx_seq_one_letter_code
_entity_poly.pdbx_strand_id
1 'polypeptide(L)' 'MNKVYLLSHVRDEGDKDEDEKNIGFYTTRELACMAQLKLNDKPGFIDHPDGFRIVEMELDRDYW' A
#
# COMPACT_ATOMS: atom_id res chain seq x y z
N MET A 1 12.79 -7.80 16.31
CA MET A 1 12.42 -7.09 15.07
C MET A 1 11.12 -6.37 15.31
N ASN A 2 11.07 -5.05 15.10
CA ASN A 2 9.79 -4.34 14.94
C ASN A 2 9.38 -4.47 13.48
N LYS A 3 8.28 -5.17 13.23
CA LYS A 3 7.69 -5.30 11.91
C LYS A 3 6.68 -4.16 11.69
N VAL A 4 6.60 -3.67 10.47
CA VAL A 4 5.60 -2.72 10.01
C VAL A 4 4.97 -3.24 8.72
N TYR A 5 3.84 -2.65 8.33
CA TYR A 5 3.09 -3.02 7.14
C TYR A 5 2.99 -1.79 6.25
N LEU A 6 3.63 -1.83 5.09
CA LEU A 6 3.49 -0.82 4.05
C LEU A 6 2.19 -1.07 3.30
N LEU A 7 1.31 -0.06 3.27
CA LEU A 7 0.20 0.02 2.34
C LEU A 7 0.63 0.86 1.14
N SER A 8 0.56 0.28 -0.06
CA SER A 8 0.71 1.00 -1.33
C SER A 8 -0.47 0.72 -2.26
N HIS A 9 -0.56 1.50 -3.34
CA HIS A 9 -1.52 1.30 -4.42
C HIS A 9 -0.78 1.40 -5.76
N VAL A 10 -0.89 0.35 -6.58
CA VAL A 10 -0.22 0.23 -7.87
C VAL A 10 -1.27 0.26 -8.98
N ARG A 11 -0.99 1.05 -10.02
CA ARG A 11 -1.75 1.10 -11.28
C ARG A 11 -0.87 0.65 -12.42
N ASP A 12 -1.49 0.03 -13.41
CA ASP A 12 -0.84 -0.38 -14.67
C ASP A 12 0.45 -1.18 -14.44
N GLU A 13 0.43 -2.10 -13.46
CA GLU A 13 1.60 -2.90 -13.08
C GLU A 13 2.19 -3.65 -14.28
N GLY A 14 3.51 -3.49 -14.47
CA GLY A 14 4.25 -4.07 -15.56
C GLY A 14 4.14 -3.32 -16.89
N ASP A 15 3.41 -2.21 -16.94
CA ASP A 15 3.31 -1.32 -18.09
C ASP A 15 4.33 -0.16 -17.99
N LYS A 16 4.59 0.53 -19.12
CA LYS A 16 5.38 1.76 -19.15
C LYS A 16 4.74 2.91 -18.36
N ASP A 17 3.44 2.83 -18.11
CA ASP A 17 2.67 3.82 -17.36
C ASP A 17 2.42 3.39 -15.90
N GLU A 18 3.16 2.38 -15.38
CA GLU A 18 3.06 1.94 -13.99
C GLU A 18 3.24 3.10 -12.99
N ASP A 19 2.32 3.21 -12.04
CA ASP A 19 2.29 4.26 -11.02
C ASP A 19 2.02 3.63 -9.65
N GLU A 20 3.02 3.68 -8.77
CA GLU A 20 2.90 3.25 -7.37
C GLU A 20 2.80 4.44 -6.42
N LYS A 21 1.81 4.38 -5.52
CA LYS A 21 1.60 5.33 -4.44
C LYS A 21 1.81 4.65 -3.10
N ASN A 22 2.87 5.05 -2.39
CA ASN A 22 3.04 4.69 -0.99
C ASN A 22 2.07 5.51 -0.13
N ILE A 23 1.16 4.81 0.56
CA ILE A 23 0.10 5.43 1.37
C ILE A 23 0.55 5.59 2.81
N GLY A 24 1.18 4.58 3.40
CA GLY A 24 1.68 4.67 4.76
C GLY A 24 2.20 3.36 5.34
N PHE A 25 2.85 3.48 6.50
CA PHE A 25 3.37 2.37 7.28
C PHE A 25 2.56 2.19 8.57
N TYR A 26 2.20 0.95 8.88
CA TYR A 26 1.34 0.62 10.02
C TYR A 26 2.01 -0.42 10.92
N THR A 27 1.76 -0.36 12.22
CA THR A 27 2.34 -1.32 13.18
C THR A 27 1.66 -2.69 13.13
N THR A 28 0.44 -2.78 12.58
CA THR A 28 -0.27 -4.05 12.38
C THR A 28 -0.92 -4.11 11.00
N ARG A 29 -1.19 -5.32 10.52
CA ARG A 29 -1.84 -5.56 9.23
C ARG A 29 -3.27 -5.03 9.24
N GLU A 30 -3.97 -5.15 10.37
CA GLU A 30 -5.35 -4.69 10.55
C GLU A 30 -5.46 -3.18 10.39
N LEU A 31 -4.48 -2.42 10.90
CA LEU A 31 -4.42 -0.97 10.72
C LEU A 31 -4.25 -0.59 9.24
N ALA A 32 -3.40 -1.30 8.51
CA ALA A 32 -3.25 -1.12 7.06
C ALA A 32 -4.55 -1.45 6.30
N CYS A 33 -5.22 -2.56 6.62
CA CYS A 33 -6.51 -2.92 6.04
C CYS A 33 -7.58 -1.85 6.31
N MET A 34 -7.65 -1.32 7.54
CA MET A 34 -8.59 -0.24 7.88
C MET A 34 -8.28 1.05 7.10
N ALA A 35 -7.02 1.35 6.83
CA ALA A 35 -6.65 2.49 6.00
C ALA A 35 -7.03 2.28 4.53
N GLN A 36 -6.80 1.09 3.98
CA GLN A 36 -7.26 0.70 2.64
C GLN A 36 -8.78 0.90 2.50
N LEU A 37 -9.57 0.40 3.45
CA LEU A 37 -11.04 0.53 3.43
C LEU A 37 -11.51 1.99 3.41
N LYS A 38 -10.78 2.91 4.06
CA LYS A 38 -11.09 4.35 4.06
C LYS A 38 -10.79 5.04 2.72
N LEU A 39 -9.93 4.45 1.90
CA LEU A 39 -9.47 5.00 0.62
C LEU A 39 -10.18 4.39 -0.58
N ASN A 40 -10.77 3.20 -0.43
CA ASN A 40 -11.34 2.43 -1.54
C ASN A 40 -12.42 3.20 -2.35
N ASP A 41 -13.13 4.15 -1.72
CA ASP A 41 -14.16 4.98 -2.35
C ASP A 41 -13.68 6.38 -2.75
N LYS A 42 -12.39 6.68 -2.59
CA LYS A 42 -11.83 8.02 -2.82
C LYS A 42 -11.36 8.18 -4.27
N PRO A 43 -11.43 9.41 -4.83
CA PRO A 43 -10.87 9.70 -6.16
C PRO A 43 -9.41 9.27 -6.26
N GLY A 44 -9.07 8.62 -7.37
CA GLY A 44 -7.74 8.07 -7.62
C GLY A 44 -7.54 6.62 -7.16
N PHE A 45 -8.43 6.09 -6.31
CA PHE A 45 -8.39 4.69 -5.86
C PHE A 45 -9.60 3.88 -6.34
N ILE A 46 -10.78 4.50 -6.39
CA ILE A 46 -12.03 3.84 -6.79
C ILE A 46 -12.00 3.23 -8.20
N ASP A 47 -11.19 3.79 -9.09
CA ASP A 47 -11.05 3.31 -10.47
C ASP A 47 -10.23 2.02 -10.57
N HIS A 48 -9.43 1.71 -9.53
CA HIS A 48 -8.55 0.55 -9.47
C HIS A 48 -8.57 -0.07 -8.06
N PRO A 49 -9.71 -0.63 -7.60
CA PRO A 49 -9.87 -1.11 -6.23
C PRO A 49 -8.94 -2.29 -5.89
N ASP A 50 -8.49 -3.03 -6.90
CA ASP A 50 -7.58 -4.17 -6.74
C ASP A 50 -6.09 -3.76 -6.69
N GLY A 51 -5.78 -2.47 -6.88
CA GLY A 51 -4.41 -1.97 -6.91
C GLY A 51 -3.72 -1.92 -5.54
N PHE A 52 -4.45 -2.11 -4.43
CA PHE A 52 -3.89 -2.02 -3.08
C PHE A 52 -2.98 -3.21 -2.74
N ARG A 53 -1.84 -2.91 -2.11
CA ARG A 53 -0.87 -3.89 -1.61
C ARG A 53 -0.56 -3.63 -0.16
N ILE A 54 -0.48 -4.70 0.64
CA ILE A 54 -0.01 -4.64 2.01
C ILE A 54 1.18 -5.59 2.15
N VAL A 55 2.36 -5.02 2.36
CA VAL A 55 3.63 -5.77 2.45
C VAL A 55 4.19 -5.64 3.87
N GLU A 56 4.57 -6.77 4.46
CA GLU A 56 5.29 -6.78 5.74
C GLU A 56 6.75 -6.38 5.52
N MET A 57 7.23 -5.46 6.34
CA MET A 57 8.59 -4.92 6.29
C MET A 57 9.20 -4.89 7.69
N GLU A 58 10.52 -4.95 7.76
CA GLU A 58 11.29 -4.77 8.98
C GLU A 58 11.66 -3.29 9.11
N LEU A 59 11.42 -2.72 10.29
CA LEU A 59 11.86 -1.36 10.60
C LEU A 59 13.40 -1.29 10.63
N ASP A 60 13.94 -0.14 10.25
CA ASP A 60 15.39 0.15 10.21
C ASP A 60 16.19 -0.78 9.28
N ARG A 61 15.54 -1.25 8.21
CA ARG A 61 16.16 -2.04 7.14
C ARG A 61 15.98 -1.34 5.80
N ASP A 62 17.03 -1.33 5.01
CA ASP A 62 17.00 -0.81 3.64
C ASP A 62 16.40 -1.86 2.69
N TYR A 63 15.46 -1.43 1.85
CA TYR A 63 14.79 -2.25 0.84
C TYR A 63 15.01 -1.61 -0.53
N TRP A 64 16.26 -1.67 -1.00
CA TRP A 64 16.73 -1.27 -2.33
C TRP A 64 17.63 -2.34 -2.96
#